data_AF-A0A8H5DMA3-F1
#
_entry.id   AF-A0A8H5DMA3-F1
#
_cell.length_a   1.000
_cell.length_b   1.000
_cell.length_c   1.000
_cell.angle_alpha   90.00
_cell.angle_beta   90.00
_cell.angle_gamma   90.00
#
_symmetry.space_group_name_H-M   'P 1'
#
loop_
_entity.id
_entity.type
_entity.pdbx_description
1 polymer ?
#
loop_
_entity_poly.entity_id
_entity_poly.type
_entity_poly.pdbx_seq_one_letter_code
_entity_poly.pdbx_strand_id
1 'polypeptide(L)'
;MRLPNSLILCFFTVLNGISAYPGPAGPATRPHSLKRLSEYKSSGAGCNSAKEVAIKAPVTNIFQSLTDEEYAHVTAYLHKQKDLNLTAVVNSTSWDNVIVSLDLLQPNKTDALAYLEGHGPAPVRYARATLQFNSKAQPYIQEYMVGPLPIRNGLTHHEELNYMFTSGRGRINVYNADSEAIAAFNLKIGTEIKDITKQLLNGTATGAKTDNLLIAGSDPLIHRHDRVYQWNEFYSAHTGEFFSETVLPTSLQFKVDLTGRDPSKWKVVG
;
A
#
# COMPACT_ATOMS: atom_id res chain seq x y z
N MET A 1 40.82 -57.09 -3.23
CA MET A 1 39.68 -57.91 -3.70
C MET A 1 38.42 -57.37 -3.02
N ARG A 2 37.46 -56.92 -3.83
CA ARG A 2 36.09 -56.44 -3.52
C ARG A 2 35.92 -55.03 -2.89
N LEU A 3 35.66 -54.10 -3.82
CA LEU A 3 34.72 -52.95 -3.74
C LEU A 3 33.31 -53.39 -3.25
N PRO A 4 32.43 -52.47 -2.81
CA PRO A 4 31.53 -51.78 -3.76
C PRO A 4 31.22 -50.29 -3.48
N ASN A 5 31.00 -49.56 -4.59
CA ASN A 5 29.99 -48.53 -4.89
C ASN A 5 29.82 -47.35 -3.90
N SER A 6 30.28 -46.12 -4.19
CA SER A 6 29.85 -45.20 -5.26
C SER A 6 28.33 -44.98 -5.33
N LEU A 7 27.86 -43.91 -4.69
CA LEU A 7 26.79 -43.07 -5.23
C LEU A 7 27.15 -41.60 -4.97
N ILE A 8 27.65 -40.97 -6.02
CA ILE A 8 27.74 -39.52 -6.18
C ILE A 8 26.29 -39.02 -6.27
N LEU A 9 25.80 -38.35 -5.22
CA LEU A 9 24.57 -37.58 -5.34
C LEU A 9 24.92 -36.25 -6.01
N CYS A 10 24.75 -36.20 -7.33
CA CYS A 10 24.67 -34.96 -8.08
C CYS A 10 23.52 -34.13 -7.50
N PHE A 11 23.84 -33.04 -6.81
CA PHE A 11 22.87 -31.97 -6.60
C PHE A 11 22.59 -31.33 -7.96
N PHE A 12 21.58 -31.84 -8.65
CA PHE A 12 20.91 -31.07 -9.69
C PHE A 12 20.35 -29.82 -9.01
N THR A 13 20.98 -28.68 -9.30
CA THR A 13 20.38 -27.37 -9.11
C THR A 13 19.13 -27.31 -9.98
N VAL A 14 17.99 -27.69 -9.40
CA VAL A 14 16.70 -27.33 -9.98
C VAL A 14 16.61 -25.81 -9.82
N LEU A 15 16.92 -25.10 -10.91
CA LEU A 15 16.46 -23.73 -11.09
C LEU A 15 14.93 -23.78 -11.09
N ASN A 16 14.34 -23.71 -9.90
CA ASN A 16 12.96 -23.27 -9.77
C ASN A 16 12.99 -21.77 -10.01
N GLY A 17 13.03 -21.40 -11.29
CA GLY A 17 12.58 -20.09 -11.74
C GLY A 17 11.10 -19.99 -11.36
N ILE A 18 10.83 -19.39 -10.21
CA ILE A 18 9.47 -19.02 -9.83
C ILE A 18 9.10 -17.85 -10.75
N SER A 19 8.53 -18.21 -11.89
CA SER A 19 7.79 -17.31 -12.74
C SER A 19 6.58 -16.85 -11.92
N ALA A 20 6.55 -15.57 -11.56
CA ALA A 20 5.32 -14.95 -11.09
C ALA A 20 4.32 -15.07 -12.24
N TYR A 21 3.40 -16.03 -12.15
CA TYR A 21 2.24 -16.05 -13.04
C TYR A 21 1.42 -14.81 -12.68
N PRO A 22 1.26 -13.84 -13.60
CA PRO A 22 0.22 -12.85 -13.43
C PRO A 22 -1.10 -13.61 -13.27
N GLY A 23 -1.98 -13.14 -12.40
CA GLY A 23 -3.37 -13.61 -12.41
C GLY A 23 -3.91 -13.56 -13.85
N PRO A 24 -4.93 -14.39 -14.18
CA PRO A 24 -5.49 -14.40 -15.53
C PRO A 24 -5.76 -12.96 -15.97
N ALA A 25 -5.20 -12.58 -17.11
CA ALA A 25 -5.34 -11.27 -17.73
C ALA A 25 -6.79 -10.81 -17.64
N GLY A 26 -7.07 -9.91 -16.70
CA GLY A 26 -8.32 -9.18 -16.66
C GLY A 26 -8.43 -8.30 -17.91
N PRO A 27 -9.63 -7.78 -18.23
CA PRO A 27 -9.82 -6.89 -19.38
C PRO A 27 -8.86 -5.67 -19.40
N ALA A 28 -8.24 -5.34 -18.26
CA ALA A 28 -7.25 -4.28 -18.07
C ALA A 28 -5.86 -4.51 -18.72
N THR A 29 -5.51 -5.71 -19.22
CA THR A 29 -4.18 -5.95 -19.83
C THR A 29 -4.12 -5.67 -21.34
N ARG A 30 -5.18 -5.11 -21.94
CA ARG A 30 -5.14 -4.71 -23.35
C ARG A 30 -4.44 -3.36 -23.48
N PRO A 31 -3.38 -3.24 -24.29
CA PRO A 31 -2.82 -1.93 -24.61
C PRO A 31 -3.88 -1.13 -25.39
N HIS A 32 -4.49 -0.15 -24.73
CA HIS A 32 -5.41 0.77 -25.39
C HIS A 32 -4.58 1.81 -26.15
N SER A 33 -4.58 1.72 -27.48
CA SER A 33 -4.18 2.85 -28.32
C SER A 33 -5.42 3.69 -28.60
N LEU A 34 -5.52 4.85 -27.94
CA LEU A 34 -6.36 5.91 -28.47
C LEU A 34 -5.71 6.34 -29.79
N LYS A 35 -6.29 5.94 -30.93
CA LYS A 35 -5.98 6.57 -32.21
C LYS A 35 -6.46 8.01 -32.14
N ARG A 36 -5.61 8.88 -31.60
CA ARG A 36 -5.77 10.32 -31.66
C ARG A 36 -5.85 10.66 -33.15
N LEU A 37 -7.00 11.13 -33.62
CA LEU A 37 -7.13 11.75 -34.93
C LEU A 37 -6.34 13.06 -34.89
N SER A 38 -5.02 12.97 -35.05
CA SER A 38 -4.14 14.12 -35.19
C SER A 38 -3.54 14.14 -36.59
N GLU A 39 -4.38 14.42 -37.57
CA GLU A 39 -3.93 14.95 -38.86
C GLU A 39 -4.66 16.26 -39.14
N TYR A 40 -4.50 17.23 -38.24
CA TYR A 40 -4.65 18.63 -38.62
C TYR A 40 -3.27 19.12 -39.07
N LYS A 41 -3.03 19.14 -40.39
CA LYS A 41 -1.84 19.77 -40.99
C LYS A 41 -1.93 21.28 -40.77
N SER A 42 -1.39 21.74 -39.63
CA SER A 42 -1.11 23.16 -39.43
C SER A 42 0.08 23.54 -40.32
N SER A 43 -0.17 24.31 -41.37
CA SER A 43 0.83 24.81 -42.31
C SER A 43 1.47 26.14 -41.86
N GLY A 44 1.61 26.34 -40.55
CA GLY A 44 2.36 27.46 -39.97
C GLY A 44 3.70 26.99 -39.43
N ALA A 45 4.78 27.75 -39.66
CA ALA A 45 6.06 27.52 -39.00
C ALA A 45 5.84 27.56 -37.48
N GLY A 46 5.78 26.39 -36.85
CA GLY A 46 5.58 26.28 -35.41
C GLY A 46 6.69 27.04 -34.68
N CYS A 47 6.33 27.86 -33.69
CA CYS A 47 7.31 28.52 -32.85
C CYS A 47 8.24 27.47 -32.23
N ASN A 48 9.55 27.69 -32.30
CA ASN A 48 10.53 26.86 -31.61
C ASN A 48 10.17 26.87 -30.12
N SER A 49 9.69 25.73 -29.61
CA SER A 49 9.59 25.52 -28.16
C SER A 49 11.01 25.67 -27.61
N ALA A 50 11.24 26.69 -26.79
CA ALA A 50 12.55 26.94 -26.21
C ALA A 50 13.03 25.67 -25.50
N LYS A 51 14.28 25.28 -25.76
CA LYS A 51 14.90 24.15 -25.07
C LYS A 51 15.14 24.54 -23.61
N GLU A 52 14.92 23.59 -22.72
CA GLU A 52 15.20 23.75 -21.30
C GLU A 52 16.68 24.10 -21.09
N VAL A 53 16.95 25.13 -20.29
CA VAL A 53 18.31 25.58 -19.98
C VAL A 53 18.75 24.91 -18.69
N ALA A 54 19.80 24.09 -18.77
CA ALA A 54 20.38 23.47 -17.60
C ALA A 54 21.13 24.52 -16.75
N ILE A 55 20.74 24.64 -15.49
CA ILE A 55 21.43 25.47 -14.49
C ILE A 55 21.85 24.61 -13.30
N LYS A 56 22.89 25.04 -12.58
CA LYS A 56 23.34 24.40 -11.34
C LYS A 56 22.80 25.17 -10.15
N ALA A 57 22.13 24.46 -9.24
CA ALA A 57 21.67 25.06 -7.99
C ALA A 57 22.87 25.52 -7.13
N PRO A 58 22.76 26.63 -6.37
CA PRO A 58 23.84 27.12 -5.51
C PRO A 58 24.24 26.14 -4.41
N VAL A 59 23.28 25.36 -3.93
CA VAL A 59 23.42 24.39 -2.83
C VAL A 59 22.67 23.10 -3.16
N THR A 60 23.00 22.03 -2.45
CA THR A 60 22.32 20.73 -2.60
C THR A 60 20.87 20.82 -2.13
N ASN A 61 19.95 20.14 -2.81
CA ASN A 61 18.55 20.10 -2.42
C ASN A 61 18.36 19.20 -1.18
N ILE A 62 18.29 19.83 0.00
CA ILE A 62 18.08 19.15 1.28
C ILE A 62 16.68 18.57 1.47
N PHE A 63 15.72 18.93 0.61
CA PHE A 63 14.34 18.43 0.62
C PHE A 63 14.11 17.28 -0.37
N GLN A 64 15.14 16.92 -1.14
CA GLN A 64 15.07 15.83 -2.12
C GLN A 64 14.77 14.51 -1.43
N SER A 65 13.76 13.79 -1.91
CA SER A 65 13.36 12.45 -1.46
C SER A 65 14.54 11.49 -1.33
N LEU A 66 14.32 10.39 -0.63
CA LEU A 66 15.33 9.32 -0.55
C LEU A 66 15.72 8.85 -1.95
N THR A 67 17.01 8.62 -2.16
CA THR A 67 17.49 7.96 -3.38
C THR A 67 17.13 6.47 -3.36
N ASP A 68 17.17 5.80 -4.51
CA ASP A 68 16.92 4.35 -4.59
C ASP A 68 17.87 3.55 -3.66
N GLU A 69 19.12 3.97 -3.56
CA GLU A 69 20.10 3.38 -2.63
C GLU A 69 19.73 3.63 -1.17
N GLU A 70 19.32 4.84 -0.80
CA GLU A 70 18.87 5.16 0.55
C GLU A 70 17.64 4.31 0.92
N TYR A 71 16.65 4.20 0.01
CA TYR A 71 15.47 3.35 0.19
C TYR A 71 15.84 1.89 0.42
N ALA A 72 16.71 1.32 -0.43
CA ALA A 72 17.14 -0.07 -0.32
C ALA A 72 17.89 -0.33 0.99
N HIS A 73 18.79 0.57 1.38
CA HIS A 73 19.56 0.44 2.61
C HIS A 73 18.70 0.58 3.87
N VAL A 74 17.77 1.53 3.90
CA VAL A 74 16.83 1.71 5.04
C VAL A 74 15.93 0.50 5.17
N THR A 75 15.38 0.00 4.06
CA THR A 75 14.56 -1.22 4.04
C THR A 75 15.33 -2.42 4.59
N ALA A 76 16.54 -2.64 4.09
CA ALA A 76 17.41 -3.73 4.55
C ALA A 76 17.83 -3.57 6.02
N TYR A 77 18.03 -2.33 6.48
CA TYR A 77 18.31 -2.03 7.88
C TYR A 77 17.11 -2.41 8.77
N LEU A 78 15.90 -1.98 8.43
CA LEU A 78 14.69 -2.22 9.22
C LEU A 78 14.36 -3.72 9.31
N HIS A 79 14.47 -4.48 8.23
CA HIS A 79 14.25 -5.94 8.26
C HIS A 79 15.25 -6.72 9.12
N LYS A 80 16.41 -6.14 9.46
CA LYS A 80 17.39 -6.75 10.37
C LYS A 80 17.07 -6.50 11.85
N GLN A 81 16.17 -5.57 12.16
CA GLN A 81 15.82 -5.21 13.53
C GLN A 81 14.83 -6.24 14.10
N LYS A 82 15.31 -7.06 15.03
CA LYS A 82 14.54 -8.17 15.60
C LYS A 82 13.32 -7.70 16.40
N ASP A 83 13.40 -6.53 17.02
CA ASP A 83 12.32 -5.90 17.78
C ASP A 83 11.13 -5.48 16.90
N LEU A 84 11.37 -5.18 15.63
CA LEU A 84 10.31 -4.78 14.69
C LEU A 84 9.56 -6.00 14.11
N ASN A 85 10.22 -7.16 14.02
CA ASN A 85 9.67 -8.42 13.51
C ASN A 85 8.90 -8.23 12.19
N LEU A 86 9.58 -7.68 11.18
CA LEU A 86 8.99 -7.29 9.89
C LEU A 86 9.04 -8.43 8.86
N THR A 87 7.91 -8.66 8.21
CA THR A 87 7.78 -9.55 7.05
C THR A 87 7.75 -8.73 5.77
N ALA A 88 8.38 -9.21 4.71
CA ALA A 88 8.30 -8.55 3.40
C ALA A 88 6.85 -8.57 2.91
N VAL A 89 6.36 -7.43 2.38
CA VAL A 89 4.94 -7.25 2.00
C VAL A 89 4.42 -8.35 1.07
N VAL A 90 5.24 -8.77 0.09
CA VAL A 90 4.88 -9.84 -0.87
C VAL A 90 4.63 -11.21 -0.22
N ASN A 91 5.16 -11.43 0.99
CA ASN A 91 5.02 -12.67 1.76
C ASN A 91 4.19 -12.47 3.04
N SER A 92 3.69 -11.25 3.29
CA SER A 92 2.99 -10.91 4.52
C SER A 92 1.51 -11.27 4.45
N THR A 93 0.97 -11.66 5.59
CA THR A 93 -0.47 -11.82 5.83
C THR A 93 -1.02 -10.61 6.59
N SER A 94 -2.33 -10.55 6.80
CA SER A 94 -2.94 -9.59 7.72
C SER A 94 -2.43 -9.70 9.16
N TRP A 95 -1.64 -10.70 9.55
CA TRP A 95 -1.08 -10.86 10.91
C TRP A 95 0.43 -10.61 11.00
N ASP A 96 1.03 -10.09 9.94
CA ASP A 96 2.45 -9.76 9.90
C ASP A 96 2.69 -8.25 10.08
N ASN A 97 3.83 -7.90 10.67
CA ASN A 97 4.25 -6.49 10.70
C ASN A 97 4.92 -6.14 9.37
N VAL A 98 4.62 -4.97 8.82
CA VAL A 98 5.09 -4.55 7.50
C VAL A 98 5.56 -3.11 7.49
N ILE A 99 6.44 -2.81 6.53
CA ILE A 99 6.76 -1.43 6.15
C ILE A 99 5.64 -0.96 5.22
N VAL A 100 4.92 0.10 5.60
CA VAL A 100 3.85 0.71 4.79
C VAL A 100 4.42 1.76 3.85
N SER A 101 5.25 2.65 4.36
CA SER A 101 5.93 3.67 3.57
C SER A 101 7.30 4.00 4.14
N LEU A 102 8.15 4.52 3.26
CA LEU A 102 9.43 5.12 3.60
C LEU A 102 9.49 6.45 2.86
N ASP A 103 9.92 7.50 3.55
CA ASP A 103 10.01 8.85 3.00
C ASP A 103 11.23 9.57 3.58
N LEU A 104 11.64 10.69 2.99
CA LEU A 104 12.61 11.58 3.66
C LEU A 104 11.92 12.24 4.87
N LEU A 105 12.55 12.16 6.05
CA LEU A 105 12.20 13.04 7.15
C LEU A 105 12.77 14.43 6.87
N GLN A 106 11.89 15.37 6.55
CA GLN A 106 12.28 16.73 6.18
C GLN A 106 13.03 17.41 7.33
N PRO A 107 14.10 18.18 7.04
CA PRO A 107 14.86 18.87 8.08
C PRO A 107 14.02 19.96 8.75
N ASN A 108 14.31 20.24 10.01
CA ASN A 108 13.71 21.36 10.71
C ASN A 108 14.05 22.68 10.00
N LYS A 109 13.09 23.61 10.00
CA LYS A 109 13.24 24.92 9.33
C LYS A 109 14.48 25.68 9.82
N THR A 110 14.79 25.60 11.11
CA THR A 110 15.98 26.24 11.71
C THR A 110 17.28 25.78 11.04
N ASP A 111 17.47 24.47 10.91
CA ASP A 111 18.69 23.90 10.32
C ASP A 111 18.72 24.11 8.81
N ALA A 112 17.56 24.01 8.16
CA ALA A 112 17.42 24.26 6.73
C ALA A 112 17.80 25.71 6.38
N LEU A 113 17.32 26.70 7.12
CA LEU A 113 17.67 28.11 6.90
C LEU A 113 19.17 28.36 7.12
N ALA A 114 19.73 27.84 8.21
CA ALA A 114 21.16 27.98 8.49
C ALA A 114 22.01 27.46 7.32
N TYR A 115 21.65 26.32 6.73
CA TYR A 115 22.33 25.78 5.55
C TYR A 115 22.14 26.64 4.29
N LEU A 116 20.90 26.98 3.97
CA LEU A 116 20.55 27.69 2.72
C LEU A 116 21.14 29.10 2.68
N GLU A 117 21.32 29.74 3.84
CA GLU A 117 21.93 31.06 3.99
C GLU A 117 23.47 31.00 4.13
N GLY A 118 24.06 29.80 4.16
CA GLY A 118 25.51 29.62 4.27
C GLY A 118 26.07 29.83 5.69
N HIS A 119 25.21 29.81 6.70
CA HIS A 119 25.55 29.97 8.11
C HIS A 119 25.79 28.65 8.85
N GLY A 120 25.54 27.49 8.20
CA GLY A 120 25.66 26.18 8.81
C GLY A 120 25.90 25.05 7.80
N PRO A 121 26.24 23.84 8.30
CA PRO A 121 26.39 22.66 7.46
C PRO A 121 25.05 22.16 6.91
N ALA A 122 25.08 21.29 5.90
CA ALA A 122 23.87 20.62 5.42
C ALA A 122 23.24 19.79 6.56
N PRO A 123 21.91 19.85 6.75
CA PRO A 123 21.23 19.04 7.77
C PRO A 123 21.45 17.55 7.52
N VAL A 124 21.60 16.82 8.62
CA VAL A 124 21.72 15.36 8.57
C VAL A 124 20.41 14.76 8.04
N ARG A 125 20.53 13.84 7.08
CA ARG A 125 19.37 13.17 6.46
C ARG A 125 18.90 12.02 7.33
N TYR A 126 17.58 11.90 7.49
CA TYR A 126 16.90 10.78 8.15
C TYR A 126 15.75 10.31 7.26
N ALA A 127 15.43 9.03 7.33
CA ALA A 127 14.21 8.50 6.74
C ALA A 127 13.07 8.52 7.79
N ARG A 128 11.86 8.80 7.33
CA ARG A 128 10.62 8.53 8.05
C ARG A 128 10.10 7.18 7.60
N ALA A 129 9.88 6.26 8.54
CA ALA A 129 9.35 4.93 8.26
C ALA A 129 8.00 4.73 8.93
N THR A 130 6.98 4.47 8.11
CA THR A 130 5.64 4.11 8.57
C THR A 130 5.57 2.60 8.68
N LEU A 131 5.51 2.06 9.89
CA LEU A 131 5.43 0.62 10.13
C LEU A 131 4.05 0.25 10.66
N GLN A 132 3.43 -0.77 10.09
CA GLN A 132 2.17 -1.32 10.57
C GLN A 132 2.41 -2.64 11.30
N PHE A 133 2.04 -2.69 12.58
CA PHE A 133 2.20 -3.86 13.44
C PHE A 133 0.88 -4.62 13.52
N ASN A 134 0.71 -5.62 12.64
CA ASN A 134 -0.50 -6.43 12.61
C ASN A 134 -0.43 -7.72 13.42
N SER A 135 0.72 -8.05 14.01
CA SER A 135 0.86 -9.28 14.82
C SER A 135 0.08 -9.27 16.15
N LYS A 136 -0.61 -8.16 16.46
CA LYS A 136 -1.37 -7.97 17.70
C LYS A 136 -2.88 -7.97 17.44
N ALA A 137 -3.64 -8.30 18.49
CA ALA A 137 -5.10 -8.25 18.47
C ALA A 137 -5.64 -6.82 18.22
N GLN A 138 -4.89 -5.80 18.66
CA GLN A 138 -5.14 -4.40 18.29
C GLN A 138 -3.95 -3.88 17.45
N PRO A 139 -4.07 -3.94 16.11
CA PRO A 139 -3.07 -3.45 15.19
C PRO A 139 -2.91 -1.94 15.30
N TYR A 140 -1.72 -1.46 14.96
CA TYR A 140 -1.41 -0.05 14.95
C TYR A 140 -0.34 0.26 13.91
N ILE A 141 -0.34 1.50 13.44
CA ILE A 141 0.78 2.10 12.72
C ILE A 141 1.61 2.89 13.72
N GLN A 142 2.93 2.83 13.56
CA GLN A 142 3.91 3.62 14.29
C GLN A 142 4.89 4.24 13.30
N GLU A 143 5.15 5.51 13.50
CA GLU A 143 6.11 6.31 12.75
C GLU A 143 7.48 6.20 13.42
N TYR A 144 8.52 6.01 12.61
CA TYR A 144 9.91 5.94 13.05
C TYR A 144 10.79 6.93 12.31
N MET A 145 11.74 7.50 13.02
CA MET A 145 12.88 8.22 12.47
C MET A 145 14.04 7.24 12.36
N VAL A 146 14.62 7.09 11.17
CA VAL A 146 15.69 6.13 10.88
C VAL A 146 16.88 6.87 10.30
N GLY A 147 18.02 6.81 10.97
CA GLY A 147 19.23 7.46 10.48
C GLY A 147 20.31 7.54 11.54
N PRO A 148 21.39 8.31 11.27
CA PRO A 148 21.57 9.15 10.09
C PRO A 148 21.78 8.34 8.79
N LEU A 149 21.51 8.98 7.64
CA LEU A 149 21.81 8.46 6.30
C LEU A 149 23.16 9.00 5.78
N PRO A 150 23.90 8.24 4.95
CA PRO A 150 23.64 6.85 4.55
C PRO A 150 23.79 5.88 5.73
N ILE A 151 23.17 4.70 5.62
CA ILE A 151 23.19 3.69 6.69
C ILE A 151 24.62 3.29 7.03
N ARG A 152 24.97 3.37 8.32
CA ARG A 152 26.28 2.98 8.85
C ARG A 152 26.12 2.16 10.12
N ASN A 153 26.78 0.99 10.15
CA ASN A 153 26.74 0.10 11.31
C ASN A 153 27.24 0.83 12.57
N GLY A 154 26.47 0.71 13.66
CA GLY A 154 26.80 1.34 14.96
C GLY A 154 26.47 2.84 15.06
N LEU A 155 26.10 3.49 13.95
CA LEU A 155 25.67 4.90 13.95
C LEU A 155 24.18 5.03 13.67
N THR A 156 23.67 4.30 12.69
CA THR A 156 22.24 4.33 12.34
C THR A 156 21.42 3.60 13.40
N HIS A 157 20.42 4.30 13.90
CA HIS A 157 19.39 3.80 14.82
C HIS A 157 18.00 4.12 14.27
N HIS A 158 16.98 3.44 14.79
CA HIS A 158 15.58 3.82 14.65
C HIS A 158 15.01 4.23 16.00
N GLU A 159 14.19 5.27 16.00
CA GLU A 159 13.45 5.72 17.18
C GLU A 159 12.03 6.13 16.81
N GLU A 160 11.11 6.07 17.76
CA GLU A 160 9.72 6.49 17.54
C GLU A 160 9.65 7.97 17.21
N LEU A 161 9.08 8.30 16.05
CA LEU A 161 8.91 9.67 15.60
C LEU A 161 7.64 10.27 16.22
N ASN A 162 7.81 11.07 17.28
CA ASN A 162 6.68 11.61 18.03
C ASN A 162 6.53 13.14 17.93
N TYR A 163 7.63 13.87 17.72
CA TYR A 163 7.66 15.34 17.88
C TYR A 163 6.77 16.11 16.90
N MET A 164 6.49 15.54 15.72
CA MET A 164 5.70 16.22 14.68
C MET A 164 4.19 16.06 14.85
N PHE A 165 3.74 15.23 15.81
CA PHE A 165 2.34 14.89 15.99
C PHE A 165 1.75 15.63 17.20
N THR A 166 0.62 16.30 17.00
CA THR A 166 -0.08 17.05 18.06
C THR A 166 -0.62 16.16 19.19
N SER A 167 -0.82 14.86 18.93
CA SER A 167 -1.16 13.85 19.93
C SER A 167 -0.01 13.53 20.90
N GLY A 168 1.20 14.01 20.60
CA GLY A 168 2.44 13.64 21.29
C GLY A 168 2.94 12.24 20.96
N ARG A 169 2.28 11.51 20.04
CA ARG A 169 2.62 10.14 19.65
C ARG A 169 2.39 9.91 18.16
N GLY A 170 3.41 9.45 17.44
CA GLY A 170 3.33 9.02 16.04
C GLY A 170 2.68 7.65 15.87
N ARG A 171 1.59 7.40 16.60
CA ARG A 171 0.94 6.09 16.67
C ARG A 171 -0.57 6.21 16.51
N ILE A 172 -1.14 5.36 15.68
CA ILE A 172 -2.59 5.24 15.48
C ILE A 172 -3.00 3.78 15.35
N ASN A 173 -4.15 3.42 15.92
CA ASN A 173 -4.71 2.07 15.78
C ASN A 173 -5.26 1.86 14.36
N VAL A 174 -5.12 0.63 13.85
CA VAL A 174 -5.70 0.20 12.57
C VAL A 174 -6.82 -0.78 12.86
N TYR A 175 -8.04 -0.46 12.42
CA TYR A 175 -9.24 -1.24 12.73
C TYR A 175 -9.76 -2.07 11.56
N ASN A 176 -9.14 -1.96 10.38
CA ASN A 176 -9.42 -2.71 9.16
C ASN A 176 -8.17 -3.43 8.63
N ALA A 177 -7.32 -3.96 9.52
CA ALA A 177 -6.11 -4.69 9.13
C ALA A 177 -6.40 -5.99 8.34
N ASP A 178 -7.60 -6.55 8.50
CA ASP A 178 -8.04 -7.81 7.89
C ASP A 178 -8.89 -7.58 6.62
N SER A 179 -8.37 -6.82 5.65
CA SER A 179 -9.11 -6.40 4.44
C SER A 179 -9.71 -7.59 3.67
N GLU A 180 -8.96 -8.68 3.51
CA GLU A 180 -9.44 -9.90 2.84
C GLU A 180 -10.60 -10.56 3.60
N ALA A 181 -10.52 -10.61 4.93
CA ALA A 181 -11.59 -11.18 5.75
C ALA A 181 -12.84 -10.30 5.72
N ILE A 182 -12.69 -8.98 5.76
CA ILE A 182 -13.79 -8.01 5.62
C ILE A 182 -14.47 -8.20 4.26
N ALA A 183 -13.70 -8.30 3.17
CA ALA A 183 -14.23 -8.56 1.84
C ALA A 183 -14.98 -9.91 1.77
N ALA A 184 -14.42 -10.98 2.34
CA ALA A 184 -15.06 -12.29 2.39
C ALA A 184 -16.37 -12.26 3.20
N PHE A 185 -16.41 -11.53 4.31
CA PHE A 185 -17.61 -11.36 5.12
C PHE A 185 -18.70 -10.60 4.35
N ASN A 186 -18.34 -9.54 3.63
CA ASN A 186 -19.27 -8.80 2.77
C ASN A 186 -19.83 -9.69 1.64
N LEU A 187 -19.00 -10.50 0.97
CA LEU A 187 -19.45 -11.43 -0.08
C LEU A 187 -20.34 -12.55 0.47
N LYS A 188 -20.12 -12.98 1.73
CA LYS A 188 -21.03 -13.92 2.40
C LYS A 188 -22.44 -13.31 2.52
N ILE A 189 -22.55 -12.04 2.93
CA ILE A 189 -23.82 -11.32 2.99
C ILE A 189 -24.45 -11.22 1.60
N GLY A 190 -23.68 -10.80 0.59
CA GLY A 190 -24.16 -10.75 -0.80
C GLY A 190 -24.64 -12.09 -1.34
N THR A 191 -24.06 -13.20 -0.87
CA THR A 191 -24.53 -14.57 -1.19
C THR A 191 -25.83 -14.93 -0.48
N GLU A 192 -25.99 -14.53 0.78
CA GLU A 192 -27.20 -14.77 1.59
C GLU A 192 -28.42 -14.04 1.03
N ILE A 193 -28.26 -12.84 0.47
CA ILE A 193 -29.35 -12.02 -0.09
C ILE A 193 -29.38 -11.97 -1.63
N LYS A 194 -28.72 -12.92 -2.31
CA LYS A 194 -28.54 -12.90 -3.77
C LYS A 194 -29.85 -12.91 -4.57
N ASP A 195 -30.90 -13.52 -4.02
CA ASP A 195 -32.24 -13.54 -4.61
C ASP A 195 -32.86 -12.13 -4.57
N ILE A 196 -32.70 -11.42 -3.46
CA ILE A 196 -33.12 -10.02 -3.30
C ILE A 196 -32.33 -9.12 -4.26
N THR A 197 -31.00 -9.22 -4.30
CA THR A 197 -30.19 -8.38 -5.21
C THR A 197 -30.50 -8.68 -6.67
N LYS A 198 -30.77 -9.94 -7.02
CA LYS A 198 -31.17 -10.31 -8.38
C LYS A 198 -32.54 -9.73 -8.74
N GLN A 199 -33.47 -9.71 -7.80
CA GLN A 199 -34.81 -9.14 -8.03
C GLN A 199 -34.80 -7.62 -8.11
N LEU A 200 -34.07 -6.93 -7.22
CA LEU A 200 -34.06 -5.47 -7.12
C LEU A 200 -33.09 -4.81 -8.09
N LEU A 201 -31.91 -5.41 -8.27
CA LEU A 201 -30.76 -4.80 -8.96
C LEU A 201 -30.36 -5.55 -10.24
N ASN A 202 -31.07 -6.63 -10.59
CA ASN A 202 -30.74 -7.51 -11.71
C ASN A 202 -29.28 -8.02 -11.65
N GLY A 203 -28.79 -8.31 -10.44
CA GLY A 203 -27.40 -8.68 -10.24
C GLY A 203 -27.04 -9.38 -8.93
N THR A 204 -25.81 -9.86 -8.85
CA THR A 204 -25.27 -10.59 -7.68
C THR A 204 -23.85 -10.14 -7.34
N ALA A 205 -23.49 -10.21 -6.06
CA ALA A 205 -22.14 -10.03 -5.54
C ALA A 205 -21.81 -11.16 -4.55
N THR A 206 -21.28 -12.26 -5.08
CA THR A 206 -21.00 -13.53 -4.37
C THR A 206 -19.53 -13.94 -4.41
N GLY A 207 -18.71 -13.24 -5.21
CA GLY A 207 -17.32 -13.60 -5.54
C GLY A 207 -17.20 -14.45 -6.80
N ALA A 208 -18.29 -14.65 -7.54
CA ALA A 208 -18.29 -15.40 -8.80
C ALA A 208 -17.80 -14.52 -9.96
N LYS A 209 -17.16 -15.13 -10.96
CA LYS A 209 -16.73 -14.44 -12.20
C LYS A 209 -17.88 -13.82 -13.00
N THR A 210 -19.10 -14.31 -12.76
CA THR A 210 -20.34 -13.86 -13.42
C THR A 210 -21.05 -12.76 -12.65
N ASP A 211 -20.53 -12.34 -11.50
CA ASP A 211 -21.12 -11.24 -10.73
C ASP A 211 -21.01 -9.92 -11.51
N ASN A 212 -22.08 -9.15 -11.43
CA ASN A 212 -22.21 -7.82 -12.05
C ASN A 212 -22.50 -6.74 -11.00
N LEU A 213 -22.39 -7.08 -9.72
CA LEU A 213 -22.38 -6.14 -8.60
C LEU A 213 -21.07 -6.31 -7.82
N LEU A 214 -20.64 -5.24 -7.16
CA LEU A 214 -19.58 -5.27 -6.15
C LEU A 214 -20.10 -4.66 -4.85
N ILE A 215 -19.41 -4.95 -3.75
CA ILE A 215 -19.70 -4.38 -2.44
C ILE A 215 -18.50 -3.53 -2.02
N ALA A 216 -18.73 -2.25 -1.74
CA ALA A 216 -17.71 -1.36 -1.21
C ALA A 216 -18.12 -0.84 0.17
N GLY A 217 -17.15 -0.78 1.08
CA GLY A 217 -17.32 -0.27 2.43
C GLY A 217 -17.01 1.22 2.53
N SER A 218 -17.60 1.88 3.53
CA SER A 218 -17.37 3.27 3.87
C SER A 218 -15.98 3.49 4.45
N ASP A 219 -15.40 4.65 4.15
CA ASP A 219 -14.20 5.22 4.79
C ASP A 219 -14.52 6.68 5.20
N PRO A 220 -14.43 7.06 6.49
CA PRO A 220 -13.90 6.31 7.62
C PRO A 220 -14.86 5.23 8.17
N LEU A 221 -14.27 4.30 8.92
CA LEU A 221 -15.01 3.43 9.83
C LEU A 221 -15.66 4.25 10.95
N ILE A 222 -16.80 3.78 11.45
CA ILE A 222 -17.53 4.45 12.51
C ILE A 222 -17.15 3.86 13.86
N HIS A 223 -16.62 4.71 14.74
CA HIS A 223 -16.30 4.36 16.12
C HIS A 223 -17.40 4.82 17.08
N ARG A 224 -17.90 3.90 17.90
CA ARG A 224 -18.83 4.20 19.01
C ARG A 224 -18.41 3.37 20.22
N HIS A 225 -17.86 4.03 21.24
CA HIS A 225 -17.27 3.38 22.41
C HIS A 225 -16.21 2.34 21.98
N ASP A 226 -16.44 1.08 22.32
CA ASP A 226 -15.59 -0.08 22.01
C ASP A 226 -15.95 -0.76 20.67
N ARG A 227 -16.95 -0.24 19.95
CA ARG A 227 -17.45 -0.84 18.70
C ARG A 227 -16.95 -0.13 17.47
N VAL A 228 -16.70 -0.91 16.43
CA VAL A 228 -16.31 -0.45 15.09
C VAL A 228 -17.33 -0.93 14.08
N TYR A 229 -17.90 0.00 13.32
CA TYR A 229 -18.89 -0.26 12.30
C TYR A 229 -18.41 0.19 10.92
N GLN A 230 -18.94 -0.46 9.89
CA GLN A 230 -18.80 -0.04 8.49
C GLN A 230 -20.16 -0.06 7.82
N TRP A 231 -20.48 1.00 7.06
CA TRP A 231 -21.56 0.94 6.09
C TRP A 231 -21.02 0.38 4.79
N ASN A 232 -21.78 -0.48 4.14
CA ASN A 232 -21.44 -1.03 2.84
C ASN A 232 -22.57 -0.75 1.87
N GLU A 233 -22.21 -0.59 0.60
CA GLU A 233 -23.15 -0.37 -0.48
C GLU A 233 -22.86 -1.30 -1.65
N PHE A 234 -23.92 -1.77 -2.31
CA PHE A 234 -23.82 -2.45 -3.59
C PHE A 234 -23.66 -1.43 -4.72
N TYR A 235 -22.70 -1.68 -5.61
CA TYR A 235 -22.48 -0.91 -6.82
C TYR A 235 -22.64 -1.81 -8.04
N SER A 236 -23.11 -1.28 -9.15
CA SER A 236 -23.01 -2.01 -10.42
C SER A 236 -21.54 -2.12 -10.83
N ALA A 237 -21.09 -3.33 -11.10
CA ALA A 237 -19.77 -3.56 -11.64
C ALA A 237 -19.70 -3.03 -13.08
N HIS A 238 -18.54 -2.52 -13.48
CA HIS A 238 -18.37 -2.02 -14.83
C HIS A 238 -18.46 -3.15 -15.86
N THR A 239 -19.02 -2.84 -17.03
CA THR A 239 -19.04 -3.75 -18.17
C THR A 239 -18.22 -3.15 -19.29
N GLY A 240 -17.03 -3.69 -19.57
CA GLY A 240 -16.19 -3.27 -20.70
C GLY A 240 -14.93 -2.52 -20.28
N GLU A 241 -14.59 -1.45 -21.00
CA GLU A 241 -13.30 -0.76 -20.89
C GLU A 241 -13.25 0.37 -19.86
N PHE A 242 -14.41 0.76 -19.31
CA PHE A 242 -14.51 1.89 -18.38
C PHE A 242 -14.55 1.40 -16.94
N PHE A 243 -13.76 2.01 -16.05
CA PHE A 243 -13.85 1.83 -14.61
C PHE A 243 -14.80 2.87 -14.02
N SER A 244 -16.11 2.60 -14.09
CA SER A 244 -17.17 3.55 -13.75
C SER A 244 -17.92 3.22 -12.45
N GLU A 245 -17.45 2.27 -11.65
CA GLU A 245 -18.22 1.73 -10.52
C GLU A 245 -18.55 2.78 -9.46
N THR A 246 -17.65 3.76 -9.25
CA THR A 246 -17.85 4.83 -8.26
C THR A 246 -19.03 5.76 -8.58
N VAL A 247 -19.49 5.79 -9.83
CA VAL A 247 -20.68 6.56 -10.26
C VAL A 247 -21.90 5.68 -10.47
N LEU A 248 -21.85 4.41 -10.08
CA LEU A 248 -22.93 3.43 -10.20
C LEU A 248 -23.42 2.89 -8.84
N PRO A 249 -23.71 3.75 -7.84
CA PRO A 249 -24.32 3.31 -6.58
C PRO A 249 -25.73 2.77 -6.83
N THR A 250 -26.12 1.74 -6.09
CA THR A 250 -27.47 1.15 -6.20
C THR A 250 -28.42 1.62 -5.10
N SER A 251 -27.93 2.38 -4.11
CA SER A 251 -28.65 2.78 -2.89
C SER A 251 -29.09 1.62 -1.98
N LEU A 252 -28.75 0.37 -2.31
CA LEU A 252 -28.90 -0.76 -1.40
C LEU A 252 -27.67 -0.83 -0.47
N GLN A 253 -27.91 -0.57 0.81
CA GLN A 253 -26.86 -0.47 1.82
C GLN A 253 -27.12 -1.43 2.98
N PHE A 254 -26.06 -1.79 3.69
CA PHE A 254 -26.13 -2.54 4.94
C PHE A 254 -25.00 -2.12 5.87
N LYS A 255 -25.23 -2.20 7.16
CA LYS A 255 -24.29 -1.86 8.21
C LYS A 255 -23.77 -3.12 8.88
N VAL A 256 -22.46 -3.22 8.99
CA VAL A 256 -21.79 -4.31 9.70
C VAL A 256 -21.11 -3.80 10.96
N ASP A 257 -21.08 -4.65 11.97
CA ASP A 257 -20.24 -4.51 13.14
C ASP A 257 -19.00 -5.39 12.95
N LEU A 258 -17.85 -4.75 12.76
CA LEU A 258 -16.54 -5.37 12.51
C LEU A 258 -15.65 -5.28 13.75
N THR A 259 -16.25 -5.23 14.94
CA THR A 259 -15.48 -5.08 16.18
C THR A 259 -14.56 -6.28 16.39
N GLY A 260 -13.25 -6.01 16.48
CA GLY A 260 -12.22 -7.03 16.65
C GLY A 260 -11.89 -7.76 15.35
N ARG A 261 -10.96 -8.72 15.44
CA ARG A 261 -10.33 -9.39 14.27
C ARG A 261 -10.79 -10.82 14.05
N ASP A 262 -11.93 -11.19 14.64
CA ASP A 262 -12.51 -12.53 14.55
C ASP A 262 -13.79 -12.46 13.70
N PRO A 263 -13.73 -12.86 12.41
CA PRO A 263 -14.87 -12.77 11.51
C PRO A 263 -16.10 -13.56 11.97
N SER A 264 -15.93 -14.56 12.84
CA SER A 264 -17.06 -15.32 13.40
C SER A 264 -17.93 -14.49 14.36
N LYS A 265 -17.42 -13.35 14.85
CA LYS A 265 -18.11 -12.44 15.76
C LYS A 265 -18.71 -11.22 15.07
N TRP A 266 -18.38 -11.01 13.80
CA TRP A 266 -18.93 -9.93 12.99
C TRP A 266 -20.39 -10.23 12.64
N LYS A 267 -21.18 -9.18 12.46
CA LYS A 267 -22.62 -9.30 12.18
C LYS A 267 -23.18 -8.09 11.44
N VAL A 268 -24.22 -8.34 10.65
CA VAL A 268 -25.07 -7.28 10.11
C VAL A 268 -25.92 -6.70 11.25
N VAL A 269 -25.98 -5.37 11.33
CA VAL A 269 -26.67 -4.63 12.40
C VAL A 269 -27.68 -3.60 11.89
N GLY A 270 -27.82 -3.47 10.58
CA GLY A 270 -28.78 -2.58 9.91
C GLY A 270 -28.51 -2.47 8.43
#